data_AF-A0A3D0PTE5-F1
#
_entry.id   AF-A0A3D0PTE5-F1
#
_cell.length_a   1.000
_cell.length_b   1.000
_cell.length_c   1.000
_cell.angle_alpha   90.00
_cell.angle_beta   90.00
_cell.angle_gamma   90.00
#
_symmetry.space_group_name_H-M   'P 1'
#
loop_
_entity.id
_entity.type
_entity.pdbx_description
1 polymer ?
#
loop_
_entity_poly.entity_id
_entity_poly.type
_entity_poly.pdbx_seq_one_letter_code
_entity_poly.pdbx_strand_id
1 'polypeptide(L)'
;MEKFKLVAPCLLGVEGLVAQELRDMGAQDVEAQNGHVLFDGTPQMLVRANLCSRFSERILVQMGTFSARTFDELFEGVKALPWEQWIGKDDSFPVRGHSLSSQLHSIPNCQKIIKKAIVERLKHKYHVKWFAESQCLYQVQFLI
;
A
#
# COMPACT_ATOMS: atom_id res chain seq x y z
N MET A 1 -14.75 -3.46 -14.90
CA MET A 1 -14.22 -4.14 -13.70
C MET A 1 -13.19 -3.22 -13.08
N GLU A 2 -13.26 -3.00 -11.77
CA GLU A 2 -12.29 -2.16 -11.07
C GLU A 2 -10.89 -2.79 -11.22
N LYS A 3 -9.93 -2.00 -11.70
CA LYS A 3 -8.53 -2.39 -11.83
C LYS A 3 -7.75 -1.72 -10.72
N PHE A 4 -6.91 -2.49 -10.07
CA PHE A 4 -6.01 -2.03 -9.03
C PHE A 4 -4.59 -1.98 -9.56
N LYS A 5 -3.83 -0.99 -9.10
CA LYS A 5 -2.37 -1.03 -9.14
C LYS A 5 -1.90 -1.88 -7.97
N LEU A 6 -1.17 -2.95 -8.26
CA LEU A 6 -0.70 -3.94 -7.28
C LEU A 6 0.84 -3.94 -7.24
N VAL A 7 1.37 -4.30 -6.07
CA VAL A 7 2.80 -4.37 -5.81
C VAL A 7 3.13 -5.74 -5.23
N ALA A 8 4.12 -6.41 -5.81
CA ALA A 8 4.68 -7.66 -5.31
C ALA A 8 6.13 -7.43 -4.86
N PRO A 9 6.37 -7.08 -3.57
CA PRO A 9 7.72 -7.06 -3.01
C PRO A 9 8.38 -8.43 -3.10
N CYS A 10 9.68 -8.44 -3.37
CA CYS A 10 10.48 -9.66 -3.50
C CYS A 10 11.96 -9.39 -3.15
N LEU A 11 12.73 -10.47 -3.00
CA LEU A 11 14.16 -10.35 -2.76
C LEU A 11 14.88 -9.73 -3.96
N LEU A 12 15.98 -9.02 -3.70
CA LEU A 12 16.81 -8.46 -4.75
C LEU A 12 17.38 -9.57 -5.64
N GLY A 13 17.22 -9.43 -6.95
CA GLY A 13 17.70 -10.37 -7.97
C GLY A 13 16.67 -11.40 -8.45
N VAL A 14 15.47 -11.48 -7.84
CA VAL A 14 14.38 -12.38 -8.30
C VAL A 14 13.21 -11.65 -8.98
N GLU A 15 13.32 -10.34 -9.18
CA GLU A 15 12.26 -9.50 -9.75
C GLU A 15 11.81 -10.01 -11.13
N GLY A 16 12.75 -10.46 -11.95
CA GLY A 16 12.46 -11.02 -13.27
C GLY A 16 11.62 -12.31 -13.20
N LEU A 17 11.86 -13.15 -12.19
CA LEU A 17 11.09 -14.38 -11.97
C LEU A 17 9.66 -14.06 -11.51
N VAL A 18 9.51 -13.11 -10.58
CA VAL A 18 8.19 -12.62 -10.12
C VAL A 18 7.41 -12.00 -11.29
N ALA A 19 8.07 -11.16 -12.10
CA ALA A 19 7.43 -10.53 -13.25
C ALA A 19 6.97 -11.56 -14.28
N GLN A 20 7.77 -12.60 -14.54
CA GLN A 20 7.37 -13.66 -15.44
C GLN A 20 6.16 -14.45 -14.90
N GLU A 21 6.20 -14.84 -13.62
CA GLU A 21 5.10 -15.55 -12.97
C GLU A 21 3.78 -14.74 -13.02
N LEU A 22 3.85 -13.43 -12.76
CA LEU A 22 2.70 -12.53 -12.86
C LEU A 22 2.14 -12.46 -14.29
N ARG A 23 3.00 -12.38 -15.32
CA ARG A 23 2.56 -12.39 -16.72
C ARG A 23 1.93 -13.73 -17.11
N ASP A 24 2.50 -14.84 -16.66
CA ASP A 24 1.96 -16.19 -16.91
C ASP A 24 0.59 -16.37 -16.23
N MET A 25 0.35 -15.67 -15.12
CA MET A 25 -0.97 -15.59 -14.47
C MET A 25 -1.95 -14.61 -15.13
N GLY A 26 -1.52 -13.89 -16.18
CA GLY A 26 -2.35 -12.94 -16.92
C GLY A 26 -2.43 -11.53 -16.31
N ALA A 27 -1.49 -11.16 -15.44
CA ALA A 27 -1.36 -9.79 -14.97
C ALA A 27 -1.02 -8.83 -16.12
N GLN A 28 -1.48 -7.58 -16.02
CA GLN A 28 -1.25 -6.53 -17.02
C GLN A 28 -0.18 -5.56 -16.54
N ASP A 29 0.46 -4.83 -17.46
CA ASP A 29 1.41 -3.74 -17.16
C ASP A 29 2.47 -4.11 -16.10
N VAL A 30 3.07 -5.28 -16.29
CA VAL A 30 4.02 -5.88 -15.35
C VAL A 30 5.41 -5.27 -15.49
N GLU A 31 5.81 -4.51 -14.48
CA GLU A 31 7.06 -3.74 -14.42
C GLU A 31 7.92 -4.21 -13.24
N ALA A 32 9.05 -4.84 -13.55
CA ALA A 32 10.05 -5.17 -12.54
C ALA A 32 10.83 -3.91 -12.12
N GLN A 33 10.89 -3.66 -10.82
CA GLN A 33 11.67 -2.59 -10.19
C GLN A 33 12.53 -3.17 -9.08
N ASN A 34 13.55 -2.45 -8.63
CA ASN A 34 14.45 -2.96 -7.61
C ASN A 34 13.68 -3.37 -6.33
N GLY A 35 13.72 -4.66 -5.99
CA GLY A 35 13.04 -5.25 -4.82
C GLY A 35 11.52 -5.41 -4.91
N HIS A 36 10.87 -5.09 -6.04
CA HIS A 36 9.43 -5.32 -6.20
C HIS A 36 8.96 -5.32 -7.66
N VAL A 37 7.79 -5.89 -7.93
CA VAL A 37 7.15 -5.82 -9.25
C VAL A 37 5.82 -5.08 -9.15
N LEU A 38 5.61 -4.09 -10.01
CA LEU A 38 4.33 -3.40 -10.17
C LEU A 38 3.52 -4.10 -11.27
N PHE A 39 2.22 -4.19 -11.09
CA PHE A 39 1.33 -4.76 -12.09
C PHE A 39 -0.12 -4.29 -11.89
N ASP A 40 -0.90 -4.37 -12.96
CA ASP A 40 -2.33 -4.06 -12.97
C ASP A 40 -3.15 -5.35 -12.89
N GLY A 41 -4.21 -5.33 -12.07
CA GLY A 41 -5.03 -6.52 -11.85
C GLY A 41 -6.44 -6.23 -11.34
N THR A 42 -7.36 -7.13 -11.63
CA THR A 42 -8.71 -7.15 -11.04
C THR A 42 -8.69 -7.80 -9.65
N PRO A 43 -9.79 -7.78 -8.88
CA PRO A 43 -9.88 -8.55 -7.63
C PRO A 43 -9.54 -10.05 -7.80
N GLN A 44 -9.89 -10.65 -8.95
CA GLN A 44 -9.53 -12.04 -9.24
C GLN A 44 -8.03 -12.22 -9.39
N MET A 45 -7.33 -11.25 -10.00
CA MET A 45 -5.88 -11.27 -10.11
C MET A 45 -5.22 -11.09 -8.74
N LEU A 46 -5.76 -10.22 -7.87
CA LEU A 46 -5.28 -10.07 -6.49
C LEU A 46 -5.34 -11.40 -5.72
N VAL A 47 -6.46 -12.12 -5.82
CA VAL A 47 -6.61 -13.45 -5.19
C VAL A 47 -5.63 -14.45 -5.81
N ARG A 48 -5.57 -14.51 -7.15
CA ARG A 48 -4.68 -15.42 -7.87
C ARG A 48 -3.21 -15.20 -7.51
N ALA A 49 -2.75 -13.95 -7.47
CA ALA A 49 -1.38 -13.62 -7.11
C ALA A 49 -1.04 -14.07 -5.67
N ASN A 50 -1.94 -13.88 -4.71
CA ASN A 50 -1.73 -14.33 -3.33
C ASN A 50 -1.67 -15.86 -3.21
N LEU A 51 -2.46 -16.59 -3.99
CA LEU A 51 -2.53 -18.06 -3.92
C LEU A 51 -1.42 -18.75 -4.71
N CYS A 52 -0.98 -18.15 -5.81
CA CYS A 52 -0.13 -18.82 -6.79
C CYS A 52 1.30 -18.29 -6.86
N SER A 53 1.59 -17.10 -6.32
CA SER A 53 2.95 -16.58 -6.40
C SER A 53 3.92 -17.34 -5.48
N ARG A 54 5.05 -17.74 -6.03
CA ARG A 54 6.09 -18.51 -5.32
C ARG A 54 7.26 -17.66 -4.86
N PHE A 55 7.49 -16.54 -5.55
CA PHE A 55 8.66 -15.69 -5.36
C PHE A 55 8.34 -14.37 -4.66
N SER A 56 7.08 -13.93 -4.69
CA SER A 56 6.65 -12.70 -4.00
C SER A 56 6.52 -12.93 -2.50
N GLU A 57 6.93 -11.96 -1.69
CA GLU A 57 6.74 -12.03 -0.23
C GLU A 57 5.29 -11.78 0.19
N ARG A 58 4.58 -10.95 -0.57
CA ARG A 58 3.20 -10.52 -0.34
C ARG A 58 2.69 -9.80 -1.58
N ILE A 59 1.37 -9.64 -1.67
CA ILE A 59 0.73 -8.79 -2.69
C ILE A 59 0.05 -7.62 -1.98
N LEU A 60 0.42 -6.40 -2.37
CA LEU A 60 -0.10 -5.16 -1.81
C LEU A 60 -0.95 -4.43 -2.86
N VAL A 61 -1.97 -3.72 -2.38
CA VAL A 61 -2.69 -2.73 -3.20
C VAL A 61 -2.00 -1.39 -3.04
N GLN A 62 -1.61 -0.78 -4.15
CA GLN A 62 -1.00 0.54 -4.16
C GLN A 62 -2.08 1.61 -4.00
N MET A 63 -2.14 2.22 -2.82
CA MET A 63 -3.12 3.27 -2.53
C MET A 63 -2.84 4.57 -3.28
N GLY A 64 -1.57 4.87 -3.57
CA GLY A 64 -1.15 6.05 -4.33
C GLY A 64 0.34 6.31 -4.24
N THR A 65 0.83 7.19 -5.11
CA THR A 65 2.22 7.66 -5.14
C THR A 65 2.22 9.16 -5.37
N PHE A 66 2.99 9.90 -4.58
CA PHE A 66 3.09 11.35 -4.65
C PHE A 66 4.42 11.83 -4.08
N SER A 67 4.82 13.04 -4.43
CA SER A 67 6.02 13.68 -3.89
C SER A 67 5.70 14.34 -2.55
N ALA A 68 6.56 14.14 -1.55
CA ALA A 68 6.49 14.84 -0.27
C ALA A 68 7.91 15.11 0.26
N ARG A 69 8.22 16.39 0.47
CA ARG A 69 9.49 16.86 1.05
C ARG A 69 9.30 17.37 2.48
N THR A 70 8.06 17.67 2.86
CA THR A 70 7.68 18.11 4.20
C THR A 70 6.67 17.15 4.83
N PHE A 71 6.55 17.19 6.17
CA PHE A 71 5.54 16.39 6.86
C PHE A 71 4.11 16.83 6.54
N ASP A 72 3.90 18.11 6.22
CA ASP A 72 2.58 18.62 5.82
C ASP A 72 2.18 18.11 4.43
N GLU A 73 3.12 18.09 3.47
CA GLU A 73 2.90 17.48 2.15
C GLU A 73 2.61 15.99 2.28
N LEU A 74 3.35 15.27 3.14
CA LEU A 74 3.08 13.87 3.43
C LEU A 74 1.67 13.68 4.02
N PHE A 75 1.28 14.52 4.97
CA PHE A 75 -0.02 14.46 5.61
C PHE A 75 -1.16 14.66 4.60
N GLU A 76 -1.11 15.74 3.81
CA GLU A 76 -2.16 16.06 2.84
C GLU A 76 -2.19 15.03 1.70
N GLY A 77 -1.03 14.57 1.22
CA GLY A 77 -0.94 13.52 0.20
C GLY A 77 -1.57 12.21 0.65
N VAL A 78 -1.27 11.75 1.86
CA VAL A 78 -1.90 10.54 2.43
C VAL A 78 -3.40 10.73 2.63
N LYS A 79 -3.83 11.87 3.17
CA LYS A 79 -5.24 12.17 3.48
C LYS A 79 -6.12 12.24 2.21
N ALA A 80 -5.53 12.62 1.07
CA ALA A 80 -6.24 12.70 -0.20
C ALA A 80 -6.69 11.32 -0.74
N LEU A 81 -5.98 10.24 -0.38
CA LEU A 81 -6.25 8.89 -0.88
C LEU A 81 -7.61 8.33 -0.38
N PRO A 82 -8.28 7.46 -1.16
CA PRO A 82 -9.62 6.95 -0.85
C PRO A 82 -9.60 5.77 0.13
N TRP A 83 -9.07 5.97 1.34
CA TRP A 83 -8.94 4.93 2.37
C TRP A 83 -10.27 4.24 2.74
N GLU A 84 -11.38 4.98 2.64
CA GLU A 84 -12.72 4.48 2.94
C GLU A 84 -13.19 3.32 2.04
N GLN A 85 -12.51 3.09 0.92
CA GLN A 85 -12.80 1.95 0.04
C GLN A 85 -12.32 0.62 0.62
N TRP A 86 -11.37 0.65 1.57
CA TRP A 86 -10.68 -0.54 2.08
C TRP A 86 -10.84 -0.72 3.58
N ILE A 87 -10.77 0.37 4.35
CA ILE A 87 -10.73 0.33 5.81
C ILE A 87 -12.09 0.77 6.35
N GLY A 88 -12.80 -0.15 7.00
CA GLY A 88 -14.07 0.11 7.67
C GLY A 88 -13.92 0.91 8.96
N LYS A 89 -15.06 1.32 9.53
CA LYS A 89 -15.13 2.17 10.73
C LYS A 89 -14.57 1.52 12.02
N ASP A 90 -14.55 0.18 12.07
CA ASP A 90 -14.17 -0.58 13.27
C ASP A 90 -12.84 -1.33 13.09
N ASP A 91 -12.22 -1.22 11.91
CA ASP A 91 -11.03 -1.96 11.50
C ASP A 91 -9.74 -1.37 12.08
N SER A 92 -8.73 -2.22 12.24
CA SER A 92 -7.40 -1.82 12.70
C SER A 92 -6.47 -1.59 11.50
N PHE A 93 -5.67 -0.53 11.57
CA PHE A 93 -4.78 -0.16 10.45
C PHE A 93 -3.41 0.34 10.95
N PRO A 94 -2.54 -0.55 11.43
CA PRO A 94 -1.19 -0.16 11.83
C PRO A 94 -0.38 0.29 10.61
N VAL A 95 0.56 1.22 10.85
CA VAL A 95 1.42 1.80 9.82
C VAL A 95 2.85 1.35 10.04
N ARG A 96 3.47 0.74 9.03
CA ARG A 96 4.89 0.41 9.01
C ARG A 96 5.51 0.85 7.68
N GLY A 97 6.82 1.00 7.62
CA GLY A 97 7.46 1.41 6.40
C GLY A 97 8.92 1.76 6.58
N HIS A 98 9.52 2.17 5.47
CA HIS A 98 10.93 2.51 5.38
C HIS A 98 11.08 3.88 4.73
N SER A 99 12.18 4.56 5.04
CA SER A 99 12.60 5.72 4.26
C SER A 99 14.01 5.50 3.71
N LEU A 100 14.21 5.80 2.43
CA LEU A 100 15.44 5.60 1.69
C LEU A 100 15.84 6.90 1.01
N SER A 101 17.01 7.45 1.37
CA SER A 101 17.58 8.63 0.71
C SER A 101 16.64 9.85 0.63
N SER A 102 15.76 10.01 1.62
CA SER A 102 14.72 11.03 1.64
C SER A 102 14.89 12.03 2.78
N GLN A 103 14.43 13.27 2.56
CA GLN A 103 14.48 14.33 3.58
C GLN A 103 13.71 13.94 4.84
N LEU A 104 12.60 13.22 4.67
CA LEU A 104 11.74 12.67 5.72
C LEU A 104 12.30 11.34 6.28
N HIS A 105 13.51 11.37 6.82
CA HIS A 105 14.25 10.19 7.29
C HIS A 105 13.73 9.58 8.60
N SER A 106 12.97 10.35 9.40
CA SER A 106 12.48 9.88 10.71
C SER A 106 11.27 8.94 10.55
N ILE A 107 11.54 7.64 10.47
CA ILE A 107 10.51 6.59 10.32
C ILE A 107 9.39 6.71 11.38
N PRO A 108 9.67 6.89 12.69
CA PRO A 108 8.59 7.02 13.69
C PRO A 108 7.71 8.26 13.47
N ASN A 109 8.28 9.36 12.97
CA ASN A 109 7.50 10.56 12.65
C ASN A 109 6.65 10.33 11.40
N CYS A 110 7.20 9.73 10.34
CA CYS A 110 6.42 9.35 9.16
C CYS A 110 5.24 8.44 9.52
N GLN A 111 5.46 7.41 10.34
CA GLN A 111 4.40 6.52 10.83
C GLN A 111 3.28 7.28 11.55
N LYS A 112 3.63 8.20 12.48
CA LYS A 112 2.65 9.02 13.20
C LYS A 112 1.86 9.93 12.26
N ILE A 113 2.54 10.61 11.34
CA ILE A 113 1.91 11.53 10.39
C ILE A 113 0.97 10.79 9.44
N ILE A 114 1.41 9.67 8.87
CA ILE A 114 0.60 8.83 7.99
C ILE A 114 -0.63 8.30 8.74
N LYS A 115 -0.45 7.73 9.95
CA LYS A 115 -1.57 7.23 10.77
C LYS A 115 -2.57 8.35 11.04
N LYS A 116 -2.10 9.54 11.42
CA LYS A 116 -2.95 10.71 11.67
C LYS A 116 -3.73 11.12 10.42
N ALA A 117 -3.09 11.16 9.25
CA ALA A 117 -3.72 11.52 7.98
C ALA A 117 -4.85 10.54 7.60
N ILE A 118 -4.62 9.23 7.77
CA ILE A 118 -5.62 8.19 7.52
C ILE A 118 -6.80 8.36 8.48
N VAL A 119 -6.53 8.55 9.77
CA VAL A 119 -7.58 8.79 10.78
C VAL A 119 -8.43 10.01 10.39
N GLU A 120 -7.81 11.14 10.04
CA GLU A 120 -8.56 12.36 9.67
C GLU A 120 -9.41 12.17 8.41
N ARG A 121 -8.91 11.45 7.41
CA ARG A 121 -9.70 11.08 6.22
C ARG A 121 -10.92 10.24 6.60
N LEU A 122 -10.72 9.17 7.38
CA LEU A 122 -11.79 8.27 7.76
C LEU A 122 -12.81 8.92 8.72
N LYS A 123 -12.37 9.79 9.65
CA LYS A 123 -13.28 10.57 10.52
C LYS A 123 -14.24 11.41 9.69
N HIS A 124 -13.72 12.12 8.69
CA HIS A 124 -14.53 12.93 7.81
C HIS A 124 -15.55 12.10 7.02
N LYS A 125 -15.19 10.89 6.60
CA LYS A 125 -16.05 10.00 5.81
C LYS A 125 -17.11 9.26 6.61
N TYR A 126 -16.76 8.78 7.80
CA TYR A 126 -17.66 8.00 8.64
C TYR A 126 -18.36 8.80 9.72
N HIS A 127 -18.05 10.10 9.85
CA HIS A 127 -18.57 10.99 10.89
C HIS A 127 -18.35 10.46 12.32
N VAL A 128 -17.23 9.76 12.53
CA VAL A 128 -16.82 9.23 13.84
C VAL A 128 -15.71 10.06 14.46
N LYS A 129 -15.65 10.10 15.78
CA LYS A 129 -14.57 10.79 16.52
C LYS A 129 -13.44 9.87 16.94
N TRP A 130 -13.73 8.58 17.12
CA TRP A 130 -12.82 7.57 17.64
C TRP A 130 -12.98 6.26 16.86
N PHE A 131 -11.87 5.57 16.62
CA PHE A 131 -11.83 4.26 15.98
C PHE A 131 -11.54 3.20 17.03
N ALA A 132 -12.39 2.18 17.13
CA ALA A 132 -12.20 1.10 18.09
C ALA A 132 -11.01 0.20 17.73
N GLU A 133 -10.65 0.12 16.43
CA GLU A 133 -9.58 -0.74 15.90
C GLU A 133 -9.65 -2.18 16.42
N SER A 134 -10.86 -2.76 16.39
CA SER A 134 -11.18 -4.05 17.02
C SER A 134 -11.48 -5.17 16.03
N GLN A 135 -11.69 -4.83 14.75
CA GLN A 135 -12.05 -5.78 13.70
C GLN A 135 -10.85 -6.13 12.81
N CYS A 136 -11.05 -6.15 11.49
CA CYS A 136 -10.08 -6.69 10.53
C CYS A 136 -8.80 -5.85 10.51
N LEU A 137 -7.67 -6.52 10.29
CA LEU A 137 -6.35 -5.89 10.25
C LEU A 137 -5.97 -5.49 8.82
N TYR A 138 -5.80 -4.20 8.58
CA TYR A 138 -5.32 -3.62 7.33
C TYR A 138 -3.94 -2.99 7.54
N GLN A 139 -2.89 -3.79 7.34
CA GLN A 139 -1.52 -3.31 7.49
C GLN A 139 -1.16 -2.31 6.38
N VAL A 140 -0.97 -1.05 6.76
CA VAL A 140 -0.49 0.00 5.84
C VAL A 140 1.02 -0.05 5.75
N GLN A 141 1.54 -0.01 4.52
CA GLN A 141 2.97 0.05 4.22
C GLN A 141 3.29 1.33 3.45
N PHE A 142 4.41 1.97 3.79
CA PHE A 142 4.96 3.09 3.03
C PHE A 142 6.43 2.89 2.71
N LEU A 143 6.86 3.49 1.61
CA LEU A 143 8.24 3.64 1.19
C LEU A 143 8.42 5.10 0.78
N ILE A 144 9.30 5.83 1.46
CA ILE A 144 9.56 7.27 1.24
C ILE A 144 11.02 7.54 0.91
#